data_AF-A0A2V9PAI2-F1
#
_entry.id   AF-A0A2V9PAI2-F1
#
_cell.length_a   1.000
_cell.length_b   1.000
_cell.length_c   1.000
_cell.angle_alpha   90.00
_cell.angle_beta   90.00
_cell.angle_gamma   90.00
#
_symmetry.space_group_name_H-M   'P 1'
#
loop_
_entity.id
_entity.type
_entity.pdbx_description
1 polymer ?
#
loop_
_entity_poly.entity_id
_entity_poly.type
_entity_poly.pdbx_seq_one_letter_code
_entity_poly.pdbx_strand_id
1 'polypeptide(L)'
;MKKSIEISPNIEALFGTRDENLHLLEDGLNINIDLRSDAVELEGTPRDVARAEQVFSDYDQLQRGGHTFNNGDLNSMLRVLVADPKTTLRGLAEAGRQRSLGRRTVQPKSLNQRRYLDAIETHDMVFGIGPAGTGKTYLAVAMAISALLSKRVNRIILARPAVE
;
A
#
# COMPACT_ATOMS: atom_id res chain seq x y z
N MET A 1 6.93 -22.81 -13.12
CA MET A 1 7.58 -23.11 -11.83
C MET A 1 6.47 -23.23 -10.81
N LYS A 2 6.48 -24.29 -10.00
CA LYS A 2 5.50 -24.50 -8.93
C LYS A 2 6.20 -24.36 -7.58
N LYS A 3 5.57 -23.67 -6.64
CA LYS A 3 6.08 -23.47 -5.28
C LYS A 3 4.93 -23.58 -4.28
N SER A 4 5.21 -24.12 -3.09
CA SER A 4 4.23 -24.26 -2.01
C SER A 4 4.67 -23.43 -0.81
N ILE A 5 3.74 -22.68 -0.22
CA ILE A 5 3.94 -21.82 0.95
C ILE A 5 3.01 -22.31 2.05
N GLU A 6 3.54 -22.58 3.25
CA GLU A 6 2.72 -23.00 4.40
C GLU A 6 1.81 -21.86 4.88
N ILE A 7 0.56 -22.19 5.21
CA ILE A 7 -0.43 -21.26 5.75
C ILE A 7 -0.04 -20.92 7.19
N SER A 8 0.35 -19.65 7.41
CA SER A 8 0.58 -19.11 8.75
C SER A 8 -0.73 -18.67 9.41
N PRO A 9 -0.84 -18.65 10.75
CA PRO A 9 -2.05 -18.20 11.43
C PRO A 9 -2.44 -16.77 11.02
N ASN A 10 -3.74 -16.55 10.75
CA ASN A 10 -4.31 -15.26 10.31
C ASN A 10 -3.88 -14.80 8.91
N ILE A 11 -3.30 -15.68 8.09
CA ILE A 11 -3.01 -15.38 6.68
C ILE A 11 -4.29 -15.22 5.85
N GLU A 12 -5.44 -15.68 6.33
CA GLU A 12 -6.72 -15.58 5.61
C GLU A 12 -7.12 -14.12 5.38
N ALA A 13 -6.68 -13.21 6.25
CA ALA A 13 -6.89 -11.78 6.07
C ALA A 13 -6.12 -11.21 4.85
N LEU A 14 -5.06 -11.89 4.37
CA LEU A 14 -4.41 -11.54 3.11
C LEU A 14 -5.31 -11.83 1.91
N PHE A 15 -6.16 -12.86 1.96
CA PHE A 15 -7.00 -13.26 0.83
C PHE A 15 -8.07 -12.21 0.51
N GLY A 16 -8.49 -11.44 1.53
CA GLY A 16 -9.47 -10.38 1.40
C GLY A 16 -10.90 -10.92 1.30
N THR A 17 -11.83 -10.06 0.88
CA THR A 17 -13.24 -10.44 0.78
C THR A 17 -13.45 -11.25 -0.49
N ARG A 18 -13.87 -12.52 -0.38
CA ARG A 18 -14.07 -13.42 -1.54
C ARG A 18 -12.81 -13.53 -2.42
N ASP A 19 -11.66 -13.67 -1.78
CA ASP A 19 -10.36 -13.89 -2.44
C ASP A 19 -9.93 -12.75 -3.39
N GLU A 20 -10.51 -11.54 -3.22
CA GLU A 20 -10.26 -10.39 -4.09
C GLU A 20 -8.76 -10.01 -4.19
N ASN A 21 -7.99 -10.24 -3.12
CA ASN A 21 -6.56 -9.93 -3.12
C ASN A 21 -5.74 -11.03 -3.82
N LEU A 22 -6.20 -12.29 -3.78
CA LEU A 22 -5.55 -13.37 -4.50
C LEU A 22 -5.73 -13.18 -5.99
N HIS A 23 -6.97 -12.94 -6.44
CA HIS A 23 -7.24 -12.63 -7.85
C HIS A 23 -6.47 -11.42 -8.36
N LEU A 24 -6.32 -10.38 -7.52
CA LEU A 24 -5.49 -9.23 -7.86
C LEU A 24 -4.01 -9.60 -8.06
N LEU A 25 -3.48 -10.52 -7.27
CA LEU A 25 -2.11 -11.01 -7.42
C LEU A 25 -1.96 -11.95 -8.62
N GLU A 26 -2.94 -12.82 -8.88
CA GLU A 26 -2.99 -13.69 -10.05
C GLU A 26 -2.95 -12.88 -11.35
N ASP A 27 -3.89 -11.95 -11.52
CA ASP A 27 -3.97 -11.07 -12.68
C ASP A 27 -2.73 -10.18 -12.80
N GLY A 28 -2.26 -9.67 -11.67
CA GLY A 28 -1.19 -8.69 -11.60
C GLY A 28 0.20 -9.24 -11.85
N LEU A 29 0.44 -10.48 -11.42
CA LEU A 29 1.73 -11.16 -11.54
C LEU A 29 1.71 -12.26 -12.60
N ASN A 30 0.57 -12.52 -13.25
CA ASN A 30 0.40 -13.59 -14.24
C ASN A 30 0.81 -14.96 -13.66
N ILE A 31 0.25 -15.29 -12.51
CA ILE A 31 0.43 -16.55 -11.78
C ILE A 31 -0.92 -17.17 -11.46
N ASN A 32 -0.94 -18.46 -11.19
CA ASN A 32 -2.08 -19.15 -10.58
C ASN A 32 -1.80 -19.37 -9.09
N ILE A 33 -2.81 -19.14 -8.26
CA ILE A 33 -2.76 -19.35 -6.81
C ILE A 33 -3.83 -20.37 -6.42
N ASP A 34 -3.40 -21.57 -6.01
CA ASP A 34 -4.29 -22.60 -5.50
C ASP A 34 -4.23 -22.67 -3.97
N LEU A 35 -5.38 -22.49 -3.32
CA LEU A 35 -5.52 -22.65 -1.87
C LEU A 35 -5.76 -24.13 -1.51
N ARG A 36 -4.88 -24.69 -0.68
CA ARG A 36 -5.06 -26.00 -0.02
C ARG A 36 -5.33 -25.81 1.47
N SER A 37 -5.60 -26.92 2.15
CA SER A 37 -5.95 -26.96 3.57
C SER A 37 -4.84 -26.42 4.49
N ASP A 38 -3.58 -26.60 4.09
CA ASP A 38 -2.38 -26.30 4.87
C ASP A 38 -1.34 -25.47 4.10
N ALA A 39 -1.54 -25.26 2.80
CA ALA A 39 -0.59 -24.58 1.94
C ALA A 39 -1.25 -23.75 0.83
N VAL A 40 -0.52 -22.75 0.35
CA VAL A 40 -0.80 -21.99 -0.86
C VAL A 40 0.17 -22.45 -1.94
N GLU A 41 -0.35 -22.97 -3.05
CA GLU A 41 0.47 -23.32 -4.21
C GLU A 41 0.49 -22.15 -5.21
N LEU A 42 1.69 -21.77 -5.64
CA LEU A 42 1.95 -20.74 -6.63
C LEU A 42 2.51 -21.37 -7.89
N GLU A 43 1.91 -21.08 -9.04
CA GLU A 43 2.40 -21.53 -10.33
C GLU A 43 2.56 -20.39 -11.33
N GLY A 44 3.72 -20.30 -11.97
CA GLY A 44 3.99 -19.25 -12.97
C GLY A 44 5.45 -19.19 -13.39
N THR A 45 5.91 -18.04 -13.88
CA THR A 45 7.33 -17.84 -14.18
C THR A 45 8.15 -17.74 -12.88
N PRO A 46 9.44 -18.10 -12.87
CA PRO A 46 10.27 -18.02 -11.67
C PRO A 46 10.31 -16.63 -11.04
N ARG A 47 10.29 -15.57 -11.88
CA ARG A 47 10.31 -14.19 -11.43
C ARG A 47 9.01 -13.80 -10.72
N ASP A 48 7.88 -14.20 -11.28
CA ASP A 48 6.56 -13.81 -10.78
C ASP A 48 6.18 -14.61 -9.53
N VAL A 49 6.51 -15.91 -9.50
CA VAL A 49 6.38 -16.76 -8.31
C VAL A 49 7.22 -16.23 -7.16
N ALA A 50 8.48 -15.85 -7.41
CA ALA A 50 9.34 -15.25 -6.38
C ALA A 50 8.77 -13.91 -5.86
N ARG A 51 8.10 -13.14 -6.73
CA ARG A 51 7.47 -11.89 -6.34
C ARG A 51 6.23 -12.12 -5.49
N ALA A 52 5.39 -13.08 -5.83
CA ALA A 52 4.24 -13.46 -5.01
C ALA A 52 4.68 -14.02 -3.66
N GLU A 53 5.69 -14.90 -3.64
CA GLU A 53 6.30 -15.38 -2.40
C GLU A 53 6.77 -14.24 -1.50
N GLN A 54 7.41 -13.21 -2.06
CA GLN A 54 7.81 -12.03 -1.30
C GLN A 54 6.62 -11.31 -0.66
N VAL A 55 5.45 -11.25 -1.33
CA VAL A 55 4.22 -10.67 -0.76
C VAL A 55 3.77 -11.46 0.46
N PHE A 56 3.70 -12.78 0.36
CA PHE A 56 3.32 -13.65 1.49
C PHE A 56 4.31 -13.53 2.66
N SER A 57 5.61 -13.54 2.37
CA SER A 57 6.67 -13.37 3.37
C SER A 57 6.63 -11.98 4.03
N ASP A 58 6.42 -10.91 3.26
CA ASP A 58 6.30 -9.55 3.80
C ASP A 58 5.08 -9.45 4.73
N TYR A 59 3.95 -10.04 4.32
CA TYR A 59 2.70 -10.03 5.08
C TYR A 59 2.89 -10.70 6.45
N ASP A 60 3.40 -11.93 6.48
CA ASP A 60 3.66 -12.68 7.71
C ASP A 60 4.61 -11.91 8.65
N GLN A 61 5.69 -11.35 8.11
CA GLN A 61 6.65 -10.57 8.90
C GLN A 61 6.02 -9.29 9.49
N LEU A 62 5.20 -8.57 8.72
CA LEU A 62 4.50 -7.37 9.18
C LEU A 62 3.52 -7.73 10.30
N GLN A 63 2.78 -8.83 10.14
CA GLN A 63 1.82 -9.31 11.13
C GLN A 63 2.50 -9.75 12.42
N ARG A 64 3.61 -10.49 12.35
CA ARG A 64 4.45 -10.82 13.52
C ARG A 64 5.01 -9.57 14.20
N GLY A 65 5.27 -8.51 13.42
CA GLY A 65 5.63 -7.17 13.91
C GLY A 65 4.46 -6.34 14.48
N GLY A 66 3.28 -6.94 14.64
CA GLY A 66 2.09 -6.30 15.20
C GLY A 66 1.36 -5.34 14.25
N HIS A 67 1.65 -5.39 12.95
CA HIS A 67 0.84 -4.64 11.98
C HIS A 67 -0.55 -5.24 11.84
N THR A 68 -1.57 -4.39 11.94
CA THR A 68 -2.95 -4.74 11.59
C THR A 68 -3.29 -4.13 10.24
N PHE A 69 -3.73 -4.96 9.30
CA PHE A 69 -4.23 -4.51 8.01
C PHE A 69 -5.75 -4.37 8.04
N ASN A 70 -6.26 -3.27 7.49
CA ASN A 70 -7.65 -3.20 7.06
C ASN A 70 -7.71 -3.70 5.60
N ASN A 71 -8.69 -4.54 5.24
CA ASN A 71 -8.83 -5.13 3.89
C ASN A 71 -8.72 -4.07 2.78
N GLY A 72 -9.36 -2.91 2.94
CA GLY A 72 -9.31 -1.84 1.94
C GLY A 72 -7.92 -1.21 1.75
N ASP A 73 -7.13 -1.12 2.83
CA ASP A 73 -5.77 -0.58 2.77
C ASP A 73 -4.83 -1.61 2.14
N LEU A 74 -4.94 -2.89 2.54
CA LEU A 74 -4.15 -3.99 1.98
C LEU A 74 -4.39 -4.14 0.48
N ASN A 75 -5.65 -4.16 0.04
CA ASN A 75 -5.99 -4.25 -1.37
C ASN A 75 -5.37 -3.10 -2.18
N SER A 76 -5.40 -1.88 -1.64
CA SER A 76 -4.78 -0.71 -2.27
C SER A 76 -3.26 -0.84 -2.38
N MET A 77 -2.61 -1.36 -1.33
CA MET A 77 -1.16 -1.62 -1.34
C MET A 77 -0.78 -2.68 -2.38
N LEU A 78 -1.55 -3.76 -2.49
CA LEU A 78 -1.33 -4.81 -3.48
C LEU A 78 -1.47 -4.29 -4.91
N ARG A 79 -2.44 -3.41 -5.19
CA ARG A 79 -2.57 -2.76 -6.51
C ARG A 79 -1.32 -1.95 -6.87
N VAL A 80 -0.74 -1.24 -5.91
CA VAL A 80 0.49 -0.48 -6.12
C VAL A 80 1.69 -1.40 -6.34
N LEU A 81 1.78 -2.50 -5.59
CA LEU A 81 2.85 -3.49 -5.70
C LEU A 81 2.86 -4.20 -7.05
N VAL A 82 1.69 -4.56 -7.56
CA VAL A 82 1.49 -5.14 -8.89
C VAL A 82 1.90 -4.16 -9.98
N ALA A 83 1.55 -2.88 -9.84
CA ALA A 83 1.86 -1.86 -10.84
C ALA A 83 3.33 -1.43 -10.88
N ASP A 84 4.08 -1.60 -9.78
CA ASP A 84 5.49 -1.21 -9.68
C ASP A 84 6.38 -2.36 -9.17
N PRO A 85 7.17 -2.99 -10.06
CA PRO A 85 8.11 -4.06 -9.72
C PRO A 85 9.18 -3.71 -8.67
N LYS A 86 9.43 -2.44 -8.36
CA LYS A 86 10.42 -2.05 -7.34
C LYS A 86 9.83 -1.94 -5.95
N THR A 87 8.51 -1.97 -5.85
CA THR A 87 7.80 -1.82 -4.59
C THR A 87 7.63 -3.17 -3.88
N THR A 88 7.75 -3.16 -2.55
CA THR A 88 7.48 -4.28 -1.63
C THR A 88 6.32 -3.95 -0.70
N LEU A 89 5.62 -4.95 -0.17
CA LEU A 89 4.50 -4.74 0.74
C LEU A 89 4.99 -4.13 2.05
N ARG A 90 6.15 -4.59 2.55
CA ARG A 90 6.81 -4.03 3.74
C ARG A 90 7.14 -2.54 3.58
N GLY A 91 7.83 -2.16 2.51
CA GLY A 91 8.18 -0.76 2.25
C GLY A 91 6.96 0.17 2.17
N LEU A 92 5.84 -0.32 1.61
CA LEU A 92 4.58 0.42 1.62
C LEU A 92 4.02 0.60 3.05
N ALA A 93 4.05 -0.46 3.85
CA ALA A 93 3.54 -0.42 5.22
C ALA A 93 4.36 0.53 6.12
N GLU A 94 5.68 0.51 5.97
CA GLU A 94 6.61 1.37 6.70
C GLU A 94 6.47 2.85 6.30
N ALA A 95 6.39 3.14 5.00
CA ALA A 95 6.12 4.50 4.51
C ALA A 95 4.75 5.02 5.00
N GLY A 96 3.75 4.14 5.05
CA GLY A 96 2.45 4.43 5.65
C GLY A 96 2.53 4.74 7.16
N ARG A 97 3.35 4.01 7.93
CA ARG A 97 3.57 4.31 9.37
C ARG A 97 4.17 5.69 9.59
N GLN A 98 5.16 6.10 8.79
CA GLN A 98 5.74 7.45 8.90
C GLN A 98 4.72 8.57 8.67
N ARG A 99 3.65 8.27 7.92
CA ARG A 99 2.55 9.18 7.61
C ARG A 99 1.35 9.01 8.56
N SER A 100 1.46 8.17 9.59
CA SER A 100 0.39 7.94 10.57
C SER A 100 0.20 9.12 11.53
N LEU A 101 -1.00 9.70 11.50
CA LEU A 101 -1.43 10.82 12.34
C LEU A 101 -2.11 10.25 13.59
N GLY A 102 -1.35 9.84 14.59
CA GLY A 102 -1.91 9.27 15.81
C GLY A 102 -2.81 8.05 15.54
N ARG A 103 -4.12 8.15 15.80
CA ARG A 103 -5.09 7.03 15.66
C ARG A 103 -5.62 6.80 14.24
N ARG A 104 -5.25 7.64 13.25
CA ARG A 104 -5.74 7.54 11.86
C ARG A 104 -4.57 7.63 10.87
N THR A 105 -4.28 6.54 10.17
CA THR A 105 -3.24 6.48 9.15
C THR A 105 -3.79 6.96 7.80
N VAL A 106 -3.13 7.93 7.17
CA VAL A 106 -3.48 8.37 5.80
C VAL A 106 -2.54 7.67 4.83
N GLN A 107 -3.09 6.71 4.07
CA GLN A 107 -2.33 5.94 3.08
C GLN A 107 -2.80 6.26 1.65
N PRO A 108 -1.89 6.28 0.66
CA PRO A 108 -2.28 6.39 -0.73
C PRO A 108 -3.06 5.14 -1.16
N LYS A 109 -4.22 5.35 -1.78
CA LYS A 109 -5.09 4.28 -2.29
C LYS A 109 -4.88 3.97 -3.77
N SER A 110 -3.98 4.70 -4.44
CA SER A 110 -3.65 4.49 -5.85
C SER A 110 -2.20 4.87 -6.14
N LEU A 111 -1.69 4.39 -7.28
CA LEU A 111 -0.34 4.72 -7.73
C LEU A 111 -0.14 6.23 -7.91
N ASN A 112 -1.12 6.95 -8.44
CA ASN A 112 -1.04 8.40 -8.60
C ASN A 112 -1.03 9.14 -7.27
N GLN A 113 -1.78 8.65 -6.27
CA GLN A 113 -1.72 9.20 -4.92
C GLN A 113 -0.36 8.96 -4.28
N ARG A 114 0.24 7.78 -4.50
CA ARG A 114 1.60 7.51 -4.05
C ARG A 114 2.62 8.45 -4.71
N ARG A 115 2.62 8.55 -6.03
CA ARG A 115 3.48 9.49 -6.77
C ARG A 115 3.33 10.92 -6.27
N TYR A 116 2.10 11.34 -5.96
CA TYR A 116 1.83 12.65 -5.40
C TYR A 116 2.45 12.85 -4.01
N LEU A 117 2.32 11.88 -3.11
CA LEU A 117 2.94 11.93 -1.78
C LEU A 117 4.47 11.92 -1.86
N ASP A 118 5.03 11.09 -2.74
CA ASP A 118 6.48 10.98 -2.93
C ASP A 118 7.04 12.28 -3.55
N ALA A 119 6.28 12.92 -4.46
CA ALA A 119 6.63 14.25 -4.98
C ALA A 119 6.66 15.31 -3.87
N ILE A 120 5.69 15.30 -2.94
CA ILE A 120 5.65 16.24 -1.80
C ILE A 120 6.89 16.08 -0.89
N GLU A 121 7.43 14.89 -0.76
CA GLU A 121 8.61 14.64 0.08
C GLU A 121 9.93 15.01 -0.59
N THR A 122 9.97 15.02 -1.93
CA THR A 122 11.22 15.13 -2.71
C THR A 122 11.38 16.46 -3.43
N HIS A 123 10.33 17.28 -3.50
CA HIS A 123 10.33 18.56 -4.22
C HIS A 123 9.85 19.69 -3.31
N ASP A 124 10.45 20.88 -3.45
CA ASP A 124 10.05 22.07 -2.69
C ASP A 124 8.65 22.59 -3.08
N MET A 125 8.19 22.30 -4.30
CA MET A 125 6.90 22.72 -4.83
C MET A 125 6.25 21.62 -5.68
N VAL A 126 4.98 21.34 -5.41
CA VAL A 126 4.21 20.29 -6.10
C VAL A 126 2.83 20.81 -6.50
N PHE A 127 2.46 20.62 -7.77
CA PHE A 127 1.14 20.94 -8.30
C PHE A 127 0.27 19.69 -8.39
N GLY A 128 -0.73 19.58 -7.51
CA GLY A 128 -1.72 18.50 -7.58
C GLY A 128 -2.89 18.86 -8.49
N ILE A 129 -2.94 18.31 -9.71
CA ILE A 129 -4.03 18.53 -10.68
C ILE A 129 -4.86 17.25 -10.84
N GLY A 130 -6.19 17.37 -10.90
CA GLY A 130 -7.07 16.23 -11.16
C GLY A 130 -8.52 16.44 -10.68
N PRO A 131 -9.44 15.53 -11.04
CA PRO A 131 -10.87 15.67 -10.76
C PRO A 131 -11.20 15.62 -9.26
N ALA A 132 -12.38 16.09 -8.86
CA ALA A 132 -12.83 16.03 -7.47
C ALA A 132 -12.78 14.60 -6.90
N GLY A 133 -12.57 14.48 -5.57
CA GLY A 133 -12.52 13.17 -4.89
C GLY A 133 -11.20 12.38 -5.02
N THR A 134 -10.25 12.80 -5.85
CA THR A 134 -8.96 12.09 -6.05
C THR A 134 -7.94 12.26 -4.91
N GLY A 135 -8.26 13.02 -3.86
CA GLY A 135 -7.42 13.12 -2.65
C GLY A 135 -6.35 14.20 -2.67
N LYS A 136 -6.21 15.02 -3.73
CA LYS A 136 -5.16 16.06 -3.88
C LYS A 136 -5.02 16.97 -2.64
N THR A 137 -6.12 17.57 -2.19
CA THR A 137 -6.11 18.46 -1.01
C THR A 137 -5.97 17.67 0.28
N TYR A 138 -6.73 16.59 0.43
CA TYR A 138 -6.73 15.77 1.64
C TYR A 138 -5.34 15.19 1.97
N LEU A 139 -4.66 14.62 0.97
CA LEU A 139 -3.34 14.04 1.10
C LEU A 139 -2.26 15.10 1.38
N ALA A 140 -2.32 16.26 0.71
CA ALA A 140 -1.38 17.36 0.99
C ALA A 140 -1.53 17.88 2.42
N VAL A 141 -2.76 18.06 2.90
CA VAL A 141 -3.03 18.48 4.28
C VAL A 141 -2.53 17.44 5.27
N ALA A 142 -2.74 16.14 5.01
CA ALA A 142 -2.21 15.08 5.86
C ALA A 142 -0.68 15.11 5.96
N MET A 143 0.01 15.32 4.83
CA MET A 143 1.47 15.48 4.79
C MET A 143 1.95 16.72 5.54
N ALA A 144 1.26 17.85 5.39
CA ALA A 144 1.58 19.08 6.11
C ALA A 144 1.44 18.92 7.63
N ILE A 145 0.38 18.24 8.09
CA ILE A 145 0.19 17.93 9.52
C ILE A 145 1.29 16.97 10.00
N SER A 146 1.64 15.93 9.23
CA SER A 146 2.76 15.04 9.57
C SER A 146 4.07 15.83 9.72
N ALA A 147 4.36 16.77 8.82
CA ALA A 147 5.54 17.63 8.92
C ALA A 147 5.52 18.52 10.17
N LEU A 148 4.36 19.07 10.54
CA LEU A 148 4.20 19.87 11.76
C LEU A 148 4.40 19.04 13.03
N LEU A 149 3.77 17.85 13.11
CA LEU A 149 3.88 16.96 14.27
C LEU A 149 5.30 16.39 14.45
N SER A 150 5.99 16.12 13.34
CA SER A 150 7.40 15.72 13.34
C SER A 150 8.38 16.89 13.53
N LYS A 151 7.88 18.10 13.81
CA LYS A 151 8.66 19.33 13.99
C LYS A 151 9.56 19.68 12.80
N ARG A 152 9.25 19.19 11.60
CA ARG A 152 9.91 19.58 10.34
C ARG A 152 9.54 20.99 9.91
N VAL A 153 8.36 21.47 10.33
CA VAL A 153 7.89 22.84 10.09
C VAL A 153 7.26 23.41 11.37
N ASN A 154 7.21 24.74 11.49
CA ASN A 154 6.64 25.42 12.67
C ASN A 154 5.19 25.88 12.49
N ARG A 155 4.71 26.00 11.24
CA ARG A 155 3.34 26.45 10.94
C ARG A 155 2.86 25.90 9.59
N ILE A 156 1.55 25.76 9.45
CA ILE A 156 0.87 25.41 8.20
C ILE A 156 0.02 26.61 7.77
N ILE A 157 0.08 26.96 6.48
CA ILE A 157 -0.75 28.01 5.88
C ILE A 157 -1.67 27.34 4.86
N LEU A 158 -2.98 27.48 5.05
CA LEU A 158 -3.99 27.01 4.11
C LEU A 158 -4.67 28.24 3.49
N ALA A 159 -4.58 28.35 2.17
CA ALA A 159 -5.21 29.43 1.42
C ALA A 159 -6.12 28.85 0.34
N ARG A 160 -7.23 29.54 0.08
CA ARG A 160 -8.13 29.28 -1.03
C ARG A 160 -8.47 30.63 -1.66
N PRO A 161 -8.43 30.77 -3.00
CA PRO A 161 -8.90 31.99 -3.64
C PRO A 161 -10.39 32.21 -3.30
N ALA A 162 -10.77 33.46 -3.07
CA ALA A 162 -12.18 33.83 -3.06
C ALA A 162 -12.77 33.51 -4.44
N VAL A 163 -13.94 32.89 -4.46
CA VAL A 163 -14.67 32.58 -5.68
C VAL A 163 -15.97 33.37 -5.59
N GLU A 164 -16.05 34.44 -6.39
CA GLU A 164 -17.28 35.21 -6.67
C GLU A 164 -17.94 34.69 -7.96
#